data_AF-A0A0S7Y210-F1
#
_entry.id   AF-A0A0S7Y210-F1
#
_cell.length_a   1.000
_cell.length_b   1.000
_cell.length_c   1.000
_cell.angle_alpha   90.00
_cell.angle_beta   90.00
_cell.angle_gamma   90.00
#
_symmetry.space_group_name_H-M   'P 1'
#
loop_
_entity.id
_entity.type
_entity.pdbx_description
1 polymer ?
#
loop_
_entity_poly.entity_id
_entity_poly.type
_entity_poly.pdbx_seq_one_letter_code
_entity_poly.pdbx_strand_id
1 'polypeptide(L)'
;MKGYRSRYKSTSVKSDELDAFILADLLRTDRRNLSAINLDTPFVRELKELIIDRERYVRDEVRLVNRLKGCLVDPEALEFFDNPAGKVALAFWEAYPTLSDAKGLTVEEIKKFLAQHKWYRDQDKVAERIVKIVKGNTIQVLEDVVRVKSRMFLGIVKQLKVVKELIAEYDGEIKHLMEGCENAGQYTSLPGAGLVLGTAIYTLFASGMQFNRLTDIRAYVGTAPVTSQSGQFKGIGFRYGCNRFYRNIFHQFAFCSLRRSQWAKEYYRRKRREGKKSLGKGGLCDVAQ
;
A
#
# COMPACT_ATOMS: atom_id res chain seq x y z
N MET A 1 27.92 2.74 -9.96
CA MET A 1 29.08 1.87 -10.28
C MET A 1 29.09 1.36 -11.73
N LYS A 2 28.01 0.76 -12.27
CA LYS A 2 28.00 0.27 -13.68
C LYS A 2 28.47 1.28 -14.74
N GLY A 3 27.98 2.54 -14.70
CA GLY A 3 28.43 3.59 -15.63
C GLY A 3 29.81 4.18 -15.34
N TYR A 4 30.39 3.92 -14.16
CA TYR A 4 31.77 4.32 -13.86
C TYR A 4 32.76 3.25 -14.33
N ARG A 5 32.40 1.96 -14.25
CA ARG A 5 33.22 0.85 -14.80
C ARG A 5 33.51 1.03 -16.28
N SER A 6 32.54 1.51 -17.06
CA SER A 6 32.72 1.79 -18.49
C SER A 6 33.74 2.89 -18.81
N ARG A 7 34.16 3.69 -17.83
CA ARG A 7 35.27 4.66 -18.01
C ARG A 7 36.65 3.98 -18.00
N TYR A 8 36.79 2.86 -17.29
CA TYR A 8 38.08 2.20 -17.08
C TYR A 8 38.26 0.95 -17.94
N LYS A 9 37.17 0.31 -18.40
CA LYS A 9 37.20 -0.83 -19.32
C LYS A 9 35.98 -0.89 -20.24
N SER A 10 36.19 -1.43 -21.43
CA SER A 10 35.15 -1.74 -22.42
C SER A 10 34.47 -3.10 -22.19
N THR A 11 35.10 -4.01 -21.44
CA THR A 11 34.59 -5.36 -21.14
C THR A 11 33.88 -5.42 -19.80
N SER A 12 32.85 -6.27 -19.68
CA SER A 12 32.02 -6.42 -18.47
C SER A 12 32.63 -7.26 -17.34
N VAL A 13 33.91 -7.63 -17.41
CA VAL A 13 34.58 -8.48 -16.43
C VAL A 13 34.58 -7.82 -15.05
N LYS A 14 34.10 -8.55 -14.04
CA LYS A 14 34.06 -8.11 -12.64
C LYS A 14 35.31 -8.59 -11.91
N SER A 15 35.96 -7.69 -11.19
CA SER A 15 37.06 -8.01 -10.26
C SER A 15 36.94 -7.09 -9.04
N ASP A 16 37.10 -7.63 -7.85
CA ASP A 16 36.98 -6.88 -6.60
C ASP A 16 38.14 -5.87 -6.44
N GLU A 17 39.34 -6.19 -6.95
CA GLU A 17 40.49 -5.27 -6.99
C GLU A 17 40.18 -4.03 -7.84
N LEU A 18 39.58 -4.24 -9.01
CA LEU A 18 39.18 -3.15 -9.89
C LEU A 18 38.05 -2.32 -9.27
N ASP A 19 37.08 -2.97 -8.63
CA ASP A 19 36.00 -2.29 -7.93
C ASP A 19 36.54 -1.43 -6.77
N ALA A 20 37.51 -1.93 -6.00
CA ALA A 20 38.19 -1.18 -4.95
C ALA A 20 38.97 0.02 -5.52
N PHE A 21 39.72 -0.18 -6.61
CA PHE A 21 40.43 0.91 -7.30
C PHE A 21 39.46 1.99 -7.79
N ILE A 22 38.36 1.60 -8.46
CA ILE A 22 37.35 2.54 -8.97
C ILE A 22 36.73 3.34 -7.82
N LEU A 23 36.41 2.70 -6.69
CA LEU A 23 35.87 3.39 -5.52
C LEU A 23 36.88 4.38 -4.93
N ALA A 24 38.16 4.00 -4.80
CA ALA A 24 39.21 4.88 -4.33
C ALA A 24 39.41 6.07 -5.28
N ASP A 25 39.42 5.84 -6.58
CA ASP A 25 39.61 6.90 -7.58
C ASP A 25 38.40 7.84 -7.65
N LEU A 26 37.18 7.33 -7.51
CA LEU A 26 35.96 8.13 -7.31
C LEU A 26 36.06 9.01 -6.06
N LEU A 27 36.49 8.45 -4.94
CA LEU A 27 36.67 9.22 -3.70
C LEU A 27 37.77 10.28 -3.84
N ARG A 28 38.80 10.04 -4.65
CA ARG A 28 39.89 10.98 -4.91
C ARG A 28 39.48 12.12 -5.85
N THR A 29 38.77 11.80 -6.93
CA THR A 29 38.46 12.74 -8.03
C THR A 29 37.12 13.43 -7.89
N ASP A 30 36.12 12.72 -7.38
CA ASP A 30 34.72 13.15 -7.33
C ASP A 30 34.23 13.42 -5.89
N ARG A 31 35.12 13.50 -4.88
CA ARG A 31 34.74 13.69 -3.46
C ARG A 31 33.70 14.80 -3.25
N ARG A 32 33.90 15.93 -3.93
CA ARG A 32 33.02 17.11 -3.89
C ARG A 32 31.60 16.88 -4.45
N ASN A 33 31.43 15.86 -5.29
CA ASN A 33 30.17 15.46 -5.91
C ASN A 33 29.46 14.36 -5.10
N LEU A 34 30.10 13.83 -4.06
CA LEU A 34 29.56 12.77 -3.21
C LEU A 34 29.07 13.37 -1.88
N SER A 35 27.87 12.98 -1.47
CA SER A 35 27.33 13.32 -0.15
C SER A 35 27.69 12.22 0.85
N ALA A 36 28.10 12.62 2.06
CA ALA A 36 28.27 11.68 3.15
C ALA A 36 26.94 10.99 3.47
N ILE A 37 26.99 9.69 3.73
CA ILE A 37 25.84 8.94 4.22
C ILE A 37 25.76 9.19 5.72
N ASN A 38 24.81 10.05 6.13
CA ASN A 38 24.47 10.20 7.53
C ASN A 38 23.41 9.16 7.88
N LEU A 39 23.66 8.44 8.96
CA LEU A 39 22.68 7.51 9.50
C LEU A 39 21.57 8.31 10.19
N ASP A 40 20.34 7.83 10.02
CA ASP A 40 19.21 8.31 10.80
C ASP A 40 19.42 8.01 12.29
N THR A 41 18.80 8.80 13.16
CA THR A 41 18.74 8.51 14.59
C THR A 41 18.08 7.15 14.83
N PRO A 42 18.40 6.44 15.94
CA PRO A 42 17.74 5.18 16.28
C PRO A 42 16.21 5.26 16.19
N PHE A 43 15.64 6.34 16.72
CA PHE A 43 14.21 6.64 16.66
C PHE A 43 13.64 6.68 15.23
N VAL A 44 14.27 7.42 14.32
CA VAL A 44 13.80 7.54 12.93
C VAL A 44 13.97 6.22 12.18
N ARG A 45 15.02 5.44 12.47
CA ARG A 45 15.19 4.10 11.88
C ARG A 45 14.08 3.14 12.32
N GLU A 46 13.78 3.11 13.61
CA GLU A 46 12.72 2.28 14.17
C GLU A 46 11.36 2.60 13.54
N LEU A 47 10.98 3.89 13.50
CA LEU A 47 9.75 4.31 12.83
C LEU A 47 9.69 3.92 11.35
N LYS A 48 10.82 4.03 10.62
CA LYS A 48 10.86 3.63 9.21
C LYS A 48 10.60 2.14 9.04
N GLU A 49 11.27 1.30 9.84
CA GLU A 49 11.11 -0.15 9.75
C GLU A 49 9.68 -0.57 10.13
N LEU A 50 9.11 0.01 11.20
CA LEU A 50 7.72 -0.23 11.59
C LEU A 50 6.73 0.06 10.44
N ILE A 51 6.89 1.20 9.76
CA ILE A 51 6.00 1.56 8.64
C ILE A 51 6.25 0.64 7.43
N ILE A 52 7.50 0.31 7.14
CA ILE A 52 7.85 -0.57 6.02
C ILE A 52 7.22 -1.96 6.22
N ASP A 53 7.31 -2.50 7.43
CA ASP A 53 6.76 -3.81 7.78
C ASP A 53 5.23 -3.79 7.83
N ARG A 54 4.63 -2.74 8.42
CA ARG A 54 3.19 -2.51 8.33
C ARG A 54 2.70 -2.52 6.88
N GLU A 55 3.38 -1.82 5.97
CA GLU A 55 3.03 -1.80 4.55
C GLU A 55 3.23 -3.18 3.87
N ARG A 56 4.12 -4.04 4.39
CA ARG A 56 4.21 -5.44 3.94
C ARG A 56 2.96 -6.21 4.37
N TYR A 57 2.53 -6.11 5.62
CA TYR A 57 1.32 -6.76 6.09
C TYR A 57 0.06 -6.27 5.38
N VAL A 58 -0.05 -4.99 5.04
CA VAL A 58 -1.15 -4.47 4.22
C VAL A 58 -1.15 -5.10 2.81
N ARG A 59 0.02 -5.28 2.19
CA ARG A 59 0.11 -6.01 0.91
C ARG A 59 -0.30 -7.47 1.07
N ASP A 60 0.04 -8.08 2.19
CA ASP A 60 -0.31 -9.47 2.49
C ASP A 60 -1.80 -9.64 2.69
N GLU A 61 -2.44 -8.71 3.40
CA GLU A 61 -3.88 -8.60 3.49
C GLU A 61 -4.51 -8.54 2.10
N VAL A 62 -4.07 -7.63 1.22
CA VAL A 62 -4.59 -7.53 -0.15
C VAL A 62 -4.43 -8.84 -0.92
N ARG A 63 -3.27 -9.51 -0.81
CA ARG A 63 -3.03 -10.82 -1.43
C ARG A 63 -4.00 -11.87 -0.91
N LEU A 64 -4.20 -11.91 0.41
CA LEU A 64 -5.10 -12.87 1.06
C LEU A 64 -6.56 -12.59 0.73
N VAL A 65 -6.99 -11.32 0.65
CA VAL A 65 -8.35 -10.95 0.21
C VAL A 65 -8.59 -11.40 -1.23
N ASN A 66 -7.62 -11.21 -2.12
CA ASN A 66 -7.76 -11.70 -3.50
C ASN A 66 -7.81 -13.23 -3.57
N ARG A 67 -7.03 -13.93 -2.74
CA ARG A 67 -7.10 -15.40 -2.62
C ARG A 67 -8.42 -15.87 -2.03
N LEU A 68 -8.96 -15.16 -1.03
CA LEU A 68 -10.27 -15.43 -0.43
C LEU A 68 -11.35 -15.36 -1.52
N LYS A 69 -11.35 -14.28 -2.30
CA LYS A 69 -12.30 -14.08 -3.41
C LYS A 69 -12.18 -15.16 -4.48
N GLY A 70 -10.96 -15.56 -4.83
CA GLY A 70 -10.74 -16.63 -5.81
C GLY A 70 -10.96 -18.06 -5.28
N CYS A 71 -11.11 -18.23 -3.96
CA CYS A 71 -11.35 -19.54 -3.34
C CYS A 71 -12.83 -19.84 -3.16
N LEU A 72 -13.69 -18.82 -3.19
CA LEU A 72 -15.13 -19.00 -3.17
C LEU A 72 -15.57 -19.72 -4.44
N VAL A 73 -16.16 -20.89 -4.22
CA VAL A 73 -16.71 -21.74 -5.28
C VAL A 73 -17.94 -21.09 -5.91
N ASP A 74 -18.72 -20.40 -5.07
CA ASP A 74 -19.92 -19.66 -5.44
C ASP A 74 -19.62 -18.15 -5.43
N PRO A 75 -19.48 -17.51 -6.59
CA PRO A 75 -19.16 -16.08 -6.67
C PRO A 75 -20.20 -15.19 -5.99
N GLU A 76 -21.47 -15.62 -5.95
CA GLU A 76 -22.59 -14.89 -5.36
C GLU A 76 -22.40 -14.68 -3.84
N ALA A 77 -21.65 -15.57 -3.17
CA ALA A 77 -21.31 -15.42 -1.75
C ALA A 77 -20.51 -14.14 -1.48
N LEU A 78 -19.81 -13.60 -2.47
CA LEU A 78 -19.09 -12.33 -2.34
C LEU A 78 -20.01 -11.13 -2.07
N GLU A 79 -21.30 -11.24 -2.39
CA GLU A 79 -22.26 -10.16 -2.22
C GLU A 79 -22.88 -10.12 -0.81
N PHE A 80 -22.60 -11.13 0.04
CA PHE A 80 -23.11 -11.18 1.42
C PHE A 80 -22.73 -9.93 2.20
N PHE A 81 -21.49 -9.46 2.02
CA PHE A 81 -20.94 -8.31 2.72
C PHE A 81 -20.26 -7.38 1.72
N ASP A 82 -20.44 -6.06 1.90
CA ASP A 82 -19.76 -5.06 1.07
C ASP A 82 -18.22 -5.17 1.18
N ASN A 83 -17.71 -5.63 2.34
CA ASN A 83 -16.32 -6.05 2.51
C ASN A 83 -16.27 -7.53 2.94
N PRO A 84 -15.92 -8.47 2.03
CA PRO A 84 -15.86 -9.90 2.34
C PRO A 84 -14.74 -10.26 3.33
N ALA A 85 -13.80 -9.36 3.58
CA ALA A 85 -12.74 -9.51 4.59
C ALA A 85 -12.95 -8.57 5.79
N GLY A 86 -14.16 -8.06 6.00
CA GLY A 86 -14.54 -7.35 7.22
C GLY A 86 -14.50 -8.28 8.44
N LYS A 87 -14.33 -7.73 9.64
CA LYS A 87 -14.24 -8.52 10.89
C LYS A 87 -15.42 -9.49 11.07
N VAL A 88 -16.64 -9.01 10.82
CA VAL A 88 -17.87 -9.81 10.95
C VAL A 88 -18.03 -10.78 9.79
N ALA A 89 -17.64 -10.40 8.57
CA ALA A 89 -17.60 -11.31 7.43
C ALA A 89 -16.67 -12.50 7.70
N LEU A 90 -15.44 -12.24 8.18
CA LEU A 90 -14.49 -13.30 8.56
C LEU A 90 -15.00 -14.20 9.69
N ALA A 91 -15.79 -13.69 10.62
CA ALA A 91 -16.45 -14.52 11.63
C ALA A 91 -17.57 -15.37 11.01
N PHE A 92 -18.36 -14.79 10.10
CA PHE A 92 -19.41 -15.52 9.38
C PHE A 92 -18.83 -16.65 8.54
N TRP A 93 -17.75 -16.40 7.81
CA TRP A 93 -17.03 -17.39 7.01
C TRP A 93 -16.41 -18.52 7.83
N GLU A 94 -16.08 -18.26 9.09
CA GLU A 94 -15.57 -19.30 9.99
C GLU A 94 -16.68 -20.20 10.52
N ALA A 95 -17.87 -19.64 10.77
CA ALA A 95 -19.04 -20.40 11.21
C ALA A 95 -19.74 -21.13 10.05
N TYR A 96 -19.80 -20.52 8.87
CA TYR A 96 -20.51 -20.99 7.69
C TYR A 96 -19.59 -20.94 6.45
N PRO A 97 -18.64 -21.88 6.33
CA PRO A 97 -17.65 -21.88 5.26
C PRO A 97 -18.18 -22.24 3.87
N THR A 98 -19.38 -22.84 3.79
CA THR A 98 -20.02 -23.20 2.51
C THR A 98 -21.43 -22.62 2.40
N LEU A 99 -21.93 -22.47 1.17
CA LEU A 99 -23.32 -22.06 0.96
C LEU A 99 -24.32 -23.05 1.56
N SER A 100 -24.00 -24.35 1.57
CA SER A 100 -24.85 -25.36 2.20
C SER A 100 -25.01 -25.13 3.71
N ASP A 101 -23.95 -24.69 4.40
CA ASP A 101 -24.03 -24.35 5.83
C ASP A 101 -24.93 -23.13 6.05
N ALA A 102 -24.94 -22.18 5.11
CA ALA A 102 -25.79 -21.00 5.16
C ALA A 102 -27.24 -21.24 4.69
N LYS A 103 -27.53 -22.32 3.95
CA LYS A 103 -28.88 -22.63 3.40
C LYS A 103 -29.96 -22.81 4.46
N GLY A 104 -29.59 -23.35 5.63
CA GLY A 104 -30.53 -23.55 6.73
C GLY A 104 -30.86 -22.28 7.51
N LEU A 105 -30.10 -21.19 7.33
CA LEU A 105 -30.21 -20.02 8.18
C LEU A 105 -31.44 -19.17 7.85
N THR A 106 -32.17 -18.82 8.89
CA THR A 106 -33.26 -17.85 8.88
C THR A 106 -32.72 -16.42 8.98
N VAL A 107 -33.57 -15.44 8.62
CA VAL A 107 -33.22 -14.02 8.73
C VAL A 107 -32.92 -13.67 10.19
N GLU A 108 -33.69 -14.22 11.12
CA GLU A 108 -33.59 -14.03 12.57
C GLU A 108 -32.28 -14.58 13.13
N GLU A 109 -31.85 -15.76 12.68
CA GLU A 109 -30.57 -16.37 13.09
C GLU A 109 -29.38 -15.55 12.59
N ILE A 110 -29.42 -15.07 11.34
CA ILE A 110 -28.37 -14.21 10.80
C ILE A 110 -28.33 -12.89 11.57
N LYS A 111 -29.48 -12.27 11.85
CA LYS A 111 -29.54 -11.05 12.67
C LYS A 111 -28.95 -11.26 14.06
N LYS A 112 -29.25 -12.39 14.70
CA LYS A 112 -28.67 -12.77 15.99
C LYS A 112 -27.16 -12.91 15.91
N PHE A 113 -26.65 -13.58 14.87
CA PHE A 113 -25.21 -13.70 14.61
C PHE A 113 -24.55 -12.32 14.44
N LEU A 114 -25.14 -11.44 13.60
CA LEU A 114 -24.63 -10.09 13.39
C LEU A 114 -24.61 -9.27 14.70
N ALA A 115 -25.67 -9.36 15.51
CA ALA A 115 -25.75 -8.70 16.80
C ALA A 115 -24.69 -9.19 17.79
N GLN A 116 -24.42 -10.50 17.85
CA GLN A 116 -23.36 -11.09 18.69
C GLN A 116 -21.98 -10.54 18.32
N HIS A 117 -21.74 -10.28 17.02
CA HIS A 117 -20.51 -9.66 16.53
C HIS A 117 -20.52 -8.13 16.51
N LYS A 118 -21.46 -7.49 17.25
CA LYS A 118 -21.61 -6.03 17.41
C LYS A 118 -21.90 -5.28 16.11
N TRP A 119 -22.48 -5.95 15.11
CA TRP A 119 -22.94 -5.31 13.87
C TRP A 119 -24.41 -5.00 13.98
N TYR A 120 -24.78 -3.72 14.21
CA TYR A 120 -26.17 -3.29 14.35
C TYR A 120 -26.73 -2.51 13.16
N ARG A 121 -25.85 -2.11 12.23
CA ARG A 121 -26.22 -1.29 11.08
C ARG A 121 -26.83 -2.15 9.97
N ASP A 122 -27.97 -1.72 9.42
CA ASP A 122 -28.59 -2.34 8.23
C ASP A 122 -28.74 -3.88 8.36
N GLN A 123 -28.92 -4.40 9.60
CA GLN A 123 -28.97 -5.84 9.88
C GLN A 123 -30.02 -6.57 9.04
N ASP A 124 -31.22 -5.99 8.92
CA ASP A 124 -32.32 -6.55 8.13
C ASP A 124 -31.91 -6.70 6.68
N LYS A 125 -31.34 -5.65 6.08
CA LYS A 125 -30.91 -5.65 4.68
C LYS A 125 -29.82 -6.68 4.41
N VAL A 126 -28.86 -6.83 5.33
CA VAL A 126 -27.77 -7.81 5.18
C VAL A 126 -28.31 -9.24 5.32
N ALA A 127 -29.14 -9.49 6.33
CA ALA A 127 -29.72 -10.81 6.56
C ALA A 127 -30.64 -11.24 5.41
N GLU A 128 -31.54 -10.36 4.95
CA GLU A 128 -32.38 -10.61 3.79
C GLU A 128 -31.56 -10.86 2.52
N ARG A 129 -30.48 -10.09 2.31
CA ARG A 129 -29.57 -10.26 1.18
C ARG A 129 -28.94 -11.66 1.20
N ILE A 130 -28.39 -12.08 2.33
CA ILE A 130 -27.76 -13.39 2.48
C ILE A 130 -28.77 -14.50 2.19
N VAL A 131 -29.95 -14.47 2.83
CA VAL A 131 -31.01 -15.49 2.62
C VAL A 131 -31.45 -15.53 1.15
N LYS A 132 -31.61 -14.38 0.51
CA LYS A 132 -32.00 -14.29 -0.90
C LYS A 132 -30.96 -14.94 -1.83
N ILE A 133 -29.68 -14.66 -1.62
CA ILE A 133 -28.60 -15.21 -2.44
C ILE A 133 -28.52 -16.73 -2.24
N VAL A 134 -28.57 -17.17 -1.00
CA VAL A 134 -28.45 -18.59 -0.64
C VAL A 134 -29.61 -19.43 -1.17
N LYS A 135 -30.83 -18.85 -1.22
CA LYS A 135 -32.03 -19.47 -1.82
C LYS A 135 -32.08 -19.34 -3.35
N GLY A 136 -31.19 -18.56 -3.95
CA GLY A 136 -31.09 -18.40 -5.39
C GLY A 136 -30.59 -19.66 -6.10
N ASN A 137 -30.58 -19.62 -7.44
CA ASN A 137 -29.97 -20.67 -8.23
C ASN A 137 -28.45 -20.64 -8.03
N THR A 138 -27.93 -21.68 -7.39
CA THR A 138 -26.50 -21.87 -7.17
C THR A 138 -25.97 -22.83 -8.22
N ILE A 139 -24.74 -22.60 -8.68
CA ILE A 139 -24.08 -23.52 -9.61
C ILE A 139 -23.85 -24.82 -8.85
N GLN A 140 -24.27 -25.95 -9.44
CA GLN A 140 -23.96 -27.25 -8.86
C GLN A 140 -22.47 -27.53 -9.03
N VAL A 141 -21.74 -27.50 -7.92
CA VAL A 141 -20.32 -27.86 -7.86
C VAL A 141 -20.18 -29.19 -7.13
N LEU A 142 -19.24 -30.01 -7.60
CA LEU A 142 -18.95 -31.31 -7.02
C LEU A 142 -18.57 -31.18 -5.52
N GLU A 143 -19.15 -32.04 -4.69
CA GLU A 143 -19.01 -31.96 -3.23
C GLU A 143 -17.56 -32.11 -2.74
N ASP A 144 -16.76 -32.93 -3.42
CA ASP A 144 -15.34 -33.10 -3.13
C ASP A 144 -14.55 -31.81 -3.39
N VAL A 145 -14.88 -31.08 -4.46
CA VAL A 145 -14.29 -29.77 -4.76
C VAL A 145 -14.68 -28.75 -3.69
N VAL A 146 -15.96 -28.71 -3.30
CA VAL A 146 -16.46 -27.83 -2.21
C VAL A 146 -15.71 -28.11 -0.91
N ARG A 147 -15.54 -29.38 -0.54
CA ARG A 147 -14.82 -29.79 0.69
C ARG A 147 -13.34 -29.42 0.68
N VAL A 148 -12.65 -29.52 -0.46
CA VAL A 148 -11.24 -29.12 -0.58
C VAL A 148 -11.11 -27.59 -0.52
N LYS A 149 -11.97 -26.87 -1.23
CA LYS A 149 -11.95 -25.41 -1.27
C LYS A 149 -12.35 -24.79 0.07
N SER A 150 -13.31 -25.36 0.79
CA SER A 150 -13.70 -24.88 2.13
C SER A 150 -12.55 -24.96 3.14
N ARG A 151 -11.74 -26.02 3.08
CA ARG A 151 -10.52 -26.13 3.91
C ARG A 151 -9.51 -25.02 3.61
N MET A 152 -9.24 -24.75 2.34
CA MET A 152 -8.35 -23.67 1.92
C MET A 152 -8.92 -22.30 2.32
N PHE A 153 -10.22 -22.11 2.13
CA PHE A 153 -10.95 -20.90 2.47
C PHE A 153 -10.85 -20.58 3.97
N LEU A 154 -11.12 -21.55 4.84
CA LEU A 154 -10.95 -21.41 6.30
C LEU A 154 -9.49 -21.10 6.69
N GLY A 155 -8.52 -21.70 6.01
CA GLY A 155 -7.10 -21.37 6.20
C GLY A 155 -6.78 -19.90 5.88
N ILE A 156 -7.35 -19.37 4.79
CA ILE A 156 -7.19 -17.96 4.40
C ILE A 156 -7.89 -17.03 5.41
N VAL A 157 -9.08 -17.40 5.89
CA VAL A 157 -9.81 -16.63 6.92
C VAL A 157 -8.98 -16.50 8.19
N LYS A 158 -8.37 -17.59 8.67
CA LYS A 158 -7.46 -17.58 9.83
C LYS A 158 -6.26 -16.66 9.61
N GLN A 159 -5.61 -16.75 8.44
CA GLN A 159 -4.48 -15.87 8.08
C GLN A 159 -4.90 -14.40 8.04
N LEU A 160 -6.06 -14.08 7.48
CA LEU A 160 -6.57 -12.71 7.41
C LEU A 160 -6.82 -12.10 8.79
N LYS A 161 -7.34 -12.88 9.75
CA LYS A 161 -7.53 -12.40 11.13
C LYS A 161 -6.20 -12.01 11.77
N VAL A 162 -5.21 -12.91 11.71
CA VAL A 162 -3.87 -12.65 12.26
C VAL A 162 -3.20 -11.45 11.59
N VAL A 163 -3.22 -11.36 10.26
CA VAL A 163 -2.60 -10.23 9.55
C VAL A 163 -3.25 -8.90 9.93
N LYS A 164 -4.58 -8.86 10.14
CA LYS A 164 -5.28 -7.65 10.58
C LYS A 164 -4.92 -7.25 12.00
N GLU A 165 -4.74 -8.22 12.90
CA GLU A 165 -4.27 -7.99 14.27
C GLU A 165 -2.85 -7.40 14.26
N LEU A 166 -1.93 -8.01 13.49
CA LEU A 166 -0.58 -7.48 13.31
C LEU A 166 -0.59 -6.04 12.77
N ILE A 167 -1.40 -5.74 11.74
CA ILE A 167 -1.52 -4.36 11.24
C ILE A 167 -1.95 -3.40 12.36
N ALA A 168 -2.91 -3.80 13.21
CA ALA A 168 -3.39 -2.98 14.32
C ALA A 168 -2.33 -2.81 15.43
N GLU A 169 -1.52 -3.83 15.70
CA GLU A 169 -0.40 -3.76 16.63
C GLU A 169 0.66 -2.76 16.14
N TYR A 170 1.07 -2.84 14.87
CA TYR A 170 1.99 -1.88 14.27
C TYR A 170 1.40 -0.45 14.24
N ASP A 171 0.10 -0.31 13.98
CA ASP A 171 -0.60 0.98 14.08
C ASP A 171 -0.54 1.56 15.51
N GLY A 172 -0.68 0.70 16.52
CA GLY A 172 -0.55 1.05 17.94
C GLY A 172 0.85 1.52 18.30
N GLU A 173 1.89 0.78 17.89
CA GLU A 173 3.28 1.14 18.18
C GLU A 173 3.70 2.44 17.48
N ILE A 174 3.31 2.61 16.21
CA ILE A 174 3.54 3.86 15.47
C ILE A 174 2.87 5.04 16.19
N LYS A 175 1.65 4.85 16.70
CA LYS A 175 0.93 5.88 17.45
C LYS A 175 1.70 6.27 18.72
N HIS A 176 2.10 5.27 19.50
CA HIS A 176 2.82 5.45 20.75
C HIS A 176 4.13 6.24 20.55
N LEU A 177 4.96 5.84 19.57
CA LEU A 177 6.20 6.54 19.25
C LEU A 177 5.98 7.97 18.75
N MET A 178 4.86 8.23 18.07
CA MET A 178 4.54 9.56 17.55
C MET A 178 3.93 10.51 18.60
N GLU A 179 3.39 10.01 19.71
CA GLU A 179 2.86 10.85 20.79
C GLU A 179 3.96 11.62 21.53
N GLY A 180 5.18 11.07 21.61
CA GLY A 180 6.35 11.71 22.22
C GLY A 180 7.13 12.68 21.31
N CYS A 181 6.68 12.88 20.07
CA CYS A 181 7.44 13.62 19.06
C CYS A 181 7.06 15.10 18.96
N GLU A 182 8.07 15.96 19.10
CA GLU A 182 7.94 17.36 18.70
C GLU A 182 7.62 17.45 17.19
N ASN A 183 6.66 18.29 16.83
CA ASN A 183 6.18 18.51 15.46
C ASN A 183 5.46 17.33 14.78
N ALA A 184 5.23 16.19 15.43
CA ALA A 184 4.45 15.07 14.87
C ALA A 184 3.06 15.51 14.37
N GLY A 185 2.41 16.40 15.13
CA GLY A 185 1.11 16.97 14.76
C GLY A 185 1.11 17.71 13.42
N GLN A 186 2.21 18.35 13.03
CA GLN A 186 2.29 19.08 11.75
C GLN A 186 2.17 18.14 10.54
N TYR A 187 2.70 16.92 10.67
CA TYR A 187 2.67 15.93 9.59
C TYR A 187 1.39 15.11 9.58
N THR A 188 0.90 14.70 10.76
CA THR A 188 -0.32 13.88 10.86
C THR A 188 -1.60 14.67 10.59
N SER A 189 -1.59 15.99 10.82
CA SER A 189 -2.69 16.90 10.51
C SER A 189 -2.79 17.30 9.03
N LEU A 190 -1.79 16.94 8.20
CA LEU A 190 -1.86 17.19 6.76
C LEU A 190 -3.15 16.59 6.16
N PRO A 191 -3.85 17.29 5.26
CA PRO A 191 -5.16 16.84 4.75
C PRO A 191 -5.11 15.44 4.15
N GLY A 192 -5.65 14.45 4.86
CA GLY A 192 -5.69 13.06 4.41
C GLY A 192 -4.42 12.25 4.68
N ALA A 193 -3.40 12.79 5.36
CA ALA A 193 -2.23 12.01 5.75
C ALA A 193 -2.57 11.04 6.89
N GLY A 194 -3.20 11.54 7.95
CA GLY A 194 -3.45 10.76 9.16
C GLY A 194 -2.16 10.26 9.81
N LEU A 195 -2.27 9.28 10.71
CA LEU A 195 -1.13 8.77 11.47
C LEU A 195 -0.06 8.17 10.56
N VAL A 196 -0.41 7.17 9.73
CA VAL A 196 0.57 6.37 9.00
C VAL A 196 1.31 7.16 7.93
N LEU A 197 0.57 7.85 7.02
CA LEU A 197 1.22 8.63 5.96
C LEU A 197 1.92 9.87 6.54
N GLY A 198 1.35 10.48 7.57
CA GLY A 198 1.98 11.61 8.28
C GLY A 198 3.32 11.19 8.90
N THR A 199 3.34 10.07 9.62
CA THR A 199 4.58 9.48 10.18
C THR A 199 5.58 9.16 9.09
N ALA A 200 5.15 8.54 7.99
CA ALA A 200 6.05 8.22 6.89
C ALA A 200 6.67 9.49 6.29
N ILE A 201 5.89 10.56 6.11
CA ILE A 201 6.40 11.85 5.66
C ILE A 201 7.34 12.46 6.70
N TYR A 202 7.01 12.41 8.00
CA TYR A 202 7.90 12.84 9.07
C TYR A 202 9.27 12.15 8.99
N THR A 203 9.33 10.83 8.82
CA THR A 203 10.60 10.10 8.71
C THR A 203 11.46 10.50 7.51
N LEU A 204 10.86 11.08 6.45
CA LEU A 204 11.61 11.61 5.32
C LEU A 204 12.38 12.88 5.72
N PHE A 205 11.74 13.76 6.49
CA PHE A 205 12.29 15.06 6.87
C PHE A 205 13.13 15.02 8.16
N ALA A 206 12.81 14.10 9.07
CA ALA A 206 13.63 13.81 10.24
C ALA A 206 14.86 12.94 9.91
N SER A 207 15.03 12.54 8.65
CA SER A 207 16.16 11.71 8.24
C SER A 207 17.49 12.46 8.27
N GLY A 208 18.59 11.72 8.44
CA GLY A 208 19.94 12.25 8.28
C GLY A 208 20.28 12.66 6.84
N MET A 209 19.40 12.37 5.87
CA MET A 209 19.58 12.83 4.50
C MET A 209 19.37 14.34 4.42
N GLN A 210 20.41 15.02 3.95
CA GLN A 210 20.33 16.45 3.68
C GLN A 210 19.85 16.68 2.25
N PHE A 211 18.73 17.38 2.12
CA PHE A 211 18.24 17.87 0.85
C PHE A 211 18.48 19.38 0.76
N ASN A 212 19.24 19.79 -0.25
CA ASN A 212 19.55 21.21 -0.44
C ASN A 212 18.40 21.98 -1.11
N ARG A 213 17.63 21.30 -1.96
CA ARG A 213 16.53 21.90 -2.71
C ARG A 213 15.31 20.98 -2.74
N LEU A 214 14.13 21.60 -2.86
CA LEU A 214 12.88 20.87 -3.06
C LEU A 214 12.92 19.92 -4.27
N THR A 215 13.64 20.30 -5.33
CA THR A 215 13.83 19.45 -6.52
C THR A 215 14.52 18.13 -6.19
N ASP A 216 15.42 18.14 -5.21
CA ASP A 216 16.18 16.96 -4.80
C ASP A 216 15.27 15.99 -4.05
N ILE A 217 14.40 16.52 -3.18
CA ILE A 217 13.33 15.73 -2.52
C ILE A 217 12.40 15.13 -3.57
N ARG A 218 11.88 15.95 -4.50
CA ARG A 218 10.97 15.49 -5.56
C ARG A 218 11.61 14.42 -6.45
N ALA A 219 12.90 14.52 -6.74
CA ALA A 219 13.64 13.49 -7.45
C ALA A 219 13.79 12.22 -6.60
N TYR A 220 14.11 12.36 -5.32
CA TYR A 220 14.30 11.25 -4.38
C TYR A 220 13.01 10.45 -4.15
N VAL A 221 11.89 11.13 -3.88
CA VAL A 221 10.56 10.47 -3.75
C VAL A 221 9.94 10.14 -5.10
N GLY A 222 10.56 10.59 -6.19
CA GLY A 222 10.19 10.17 -7.52
C GLY A 222 8.93 10.84 -8.11
N THR A 223 8.55 12.00 -7.59
CA THR A 223 7.45 12.85 -8.11
C THR A 223 7.91 13.83 -9.18
N ALA A 224 9.22 14.06 -9.32
CA ALA A 224 9.78 14.84 -10.42
C ALA A 224 9.91 13.99 -11.71
N PRO A 225 9.51 14.51 -12.88
CA PRO A 225 9.77 13.88 -14.16
C PRO A 225 11.27 13.77 -14.49
N VAL A 226 11.56 12.98 -15.53
CA VAL A 226 12.87 12.93 -16.18
C VAL A 226 12.72 13.47 -17.59
N THR A 227 13.52 14.48 -17.92
CA THR A 227 13.58 15.03 -19.28
C THR A 227 14.77 14.41 -20.00
N SER A 228 14.53 13.77 -21.14
CA SER A 228 15.56 13.28 -22.06
C SER A 228 15.58 14.19 -23.28
N GLN A 229 16.71 14.85 -23.54
CA GLN A 229 16.84 15.80 -24.64
C GLN A 229 18.10 15.48 -25.46
N SER A 230 17.97 15.48 -26.78
CA SER A 230 19.08 15.31 -27.72
C SER A 230 18.77 16.04 -29.03
N GLY A 231 19.57 17.04 -29.39
CA GLY A 231 19.28 17.91 -30.53
C GLY A 231 17.87 18.53 -30.44
N GLN A 232 17.05 18.29 -31.47
CA GLN A 232 15.64 18.74 -31.53
C GLN A 232 14.67 17.84 -30.74
N PHE A 233 15.10 16.67 -30.30
CA PHE A 233 14.25 15.76 -29.55
C PHE A 233 14.16 16.17 -28.08
N LYS A 234 12.94 16.27 -27.55
CA LYS A 234 12.65 16.45 -26.12
C LYS A 234 11.54 15.51 -25.67
N GLY A 235 11.91 14.50 -24.90
CA GLY A 235 10.99 13.56 -24.25
C GLY A 235 10.89 13.81 -22.76
N ILE A 236 9.68 13.79 -22.21
CA ILE A 236 9.44 13.83 -20.75
C ILE A 236 8.90 12.46 -20.33
N GLY A 237 9.59 11.81 -19.40
CA GLY A 237 9.30 10.47 -18.94
C GLY A 237 9.17 10.36 -17.43
N PHE A 238 8.69 9.20 -17.00
CA PHE A 238 8.58 8.86 -15.59
C PHE A 238 9.96 8.54 -14.99
N ARG A 239 10.22 9.03 -13.78
CA ARG A 239 11.44 8.72 -13.05
C ARG A 239 11.40 7.28 -12.54
N TYR A 240 12.36 6.44 -12.91
CA TYR A 240 12.45 5.09 -12.30
C TYR A 240 13.49 4.99 -11.18
N GLY A 241 14.54 5.82 -11.24
CA GLY A 241 15.54 5.94 -10.17
C GLY A 241 15.07 6.86 -9.04
N CYS A 242 14.50 6.27 -7.99
CA CYS A 242 14.01 6.96 -6.80
C CYS A 242 13.87 5.96 -5.64
N ASN A 243 13.54 6.45 -4.45
CA ASN A 243 13.05 5.62 -3.36
C ASN A 243 11.57 5.24 -3.60
N ARG A 244 11.32 3.95 -3.84
CA ARG A 244 9.98 3.43 -4.17
C ARG A 244 9.01 3.45 -2.98
N PHE A 245 9.52 3.33 -1.76
CA PHE A 245 8.70 3.41 -0.55
C PHE A 245 8.11 4.82 -0.41
N TYR A 246 8.94 5.85 -0.39
CA TYR A 246 8.45 7.23 -0.30
C TYR A 246 7.58 7.63 -1.49
N ARG A 247 7.91 7.17 -2.70
CA ARG A 247 7.01 7.32 -3.85
C ARG A 247 5.60 6.83 -3.54
N ASN A 248 5.49 5.61 -3.01
CA ASN A 248 4.19 5.01 -2.69
C ASN A 248 3.45 5.86 -1.65
N ILE A 249 4.14 6.31 -0.60
CA ILE A 249 3.58 7.20 0.44
C ILE A 249 3.01 8.48 -0.16
N PHE A 250 3.77 9.17 -1.02
CA PHE A 250 3.30 10.41 -1.65
C PHE A 250 2.16 10.17 -2.64
N HIS A 251 2.12 9.03 -3.33
CA HIS A 251 0.97 8.65 -4.14
C HIS A 251 -0.28 8.45 -3.30
N GLN A 252 -0.19 7.67 -2.22
CA GLN A 252 -1.31 7.43 -1.32
C GLN A 252 -1.81 8.74 -0.71
N PHE A 253 -0.88 9.57 -0.21
CA PHE A 253 -1.20 10.89 0.35
C PHE A 253 -1.92 11.78 -0.65
N ALA A 254 -1.46 11.84 -1.91
CA ALA A 254 -2.12 12.63 -2.94
C ALA A 254 -3.59 12.21 -3.13
N PHE A 255 -3.90 10.91 -3.15
CA PHE A 255 -5.28 10.43 -3.28
C PHE A 255 -6.13 10.63 -2.02
N CYS A 256 -5.56 10.39 -0.84
CA CYS A 256 -6.25 10.63 0.42
C CYS A 256 -6.60 12.12 0.60
N SER A 257 -5.72 13.02 0.15
CA SER A 257 -5.94 14.47 0.22
C SER A 257 -7.16 14.94 -0.58
N LEU A 258 -7.54 14.24 -1.66
CA LEU A 258 -8.71 14.61 -2.49
C LEU A 258 -10.03 14.60 -1.71
N ARG A 259 -10.10 13.83 -0.62
CA ARG A 259 -11.29 13.73 0.23
C ARG A 259 -11.35 14.81 1.32
N ARG A 260 -10.23 15.46 1.61
CA ARG A 260 -10.08 16.38 2.76
C ARG A 260 -9.64 17.79 2.38
N SER A 261 -9.09 18.00 1.18
CA SER A 261 -8.64 19.29 0.67
C SER A 261 -9.39 19.67 -0.60
N GLN A 262 -10.10 20.80 -0.56
CA GLN A 262 -10.83 21.33 -1.71
C GLN A 262 -9.87 21.74 -2.83
N TRP A 263 -8.75 22.40 -2.48
CA TRP A 263 -7.71 22.76 -3.44
C TRP A 263 -7.17 21.54 -4.19
N ALA A 264 -6.84 20.45 -3.47
CA ALA A 264 -6.31 19.24 -4.10
C ALA A 264 -7.33 18.60 -5.07
N LYS A 265 -8.60 18.61 -4.69
CA LYS A 265 -9.70 18.10 -5.51
C LYS A 265 -9.91 18.92 -6.79
N GLU A 266 -9.90 20.24 -6.69
CA GLU A 266 -10.02 21.14 -7.84
C GLU A 266 -8.82 21.01 -8.78
N TYR A 267 -7.63 20.98 -8.20
CA TYR A 267 -6.39 20.80 -8.94
C TYR A 267 -6.39 19.47 -9.72
N TYR A 268 -6.76 18.35 -9.07
CA TYR A 268 -6.88 17.05 -9.73
C TYR A 268 -7.92 17.07 -10.86
N ARG A 269 -9.11 17.66 -10.62
CA ARG A 269 -10.15 17.80 -11.64
C ARG A 269 -9.69 18.63 -12.83
N ARG A 270 -8.99 19.74 -12.59
CA ARG A 270 -8.41 20.59 -13.65
C ARG A 270 -7.43 19.78 -14.50
N LYS A 271 -6.47 19.08 -13.88
CA LYS A 271 -5.51 18.23 -14.61
C LYS A 271 -6.19 17.11 -15.41
N ARG A 272 -7.28 16.53 -14.89
CA ARG A 272 -8.09 15.55 -15.63
C ARG A 272 -8.78 16.15 -16.85
N ARG A 273 -9.26 17.41 -16.78
CA ARG A 273 -9.82 18.14 -17.93
C ARG A 273 -8.77 18.47 -18.98
N GLU A 274 -7.53 18.74 -18.56
CA GLU A 274 -6.37 18.92 -19.45
C GLU A 274 -5.91 17.62 -20.14
N GLY A 275 -6.71 16.55 -20.10
CA GLY A 275 -6.40 15.27 -20.77
C GLY A 275 -5.37 14.42 -20.03
N LYS A 276 -4.91 14.82 -18.84
CA LYS A 276 -4.01 13.98 -18.04
C LYS A 276 -4.77 12.74 -17.56
N LYS A 277 -4.31 11.56 -18.00
CA LYS A 277 -4.93 10.29 -17.65
C LYS A 277 -4.77 9.99 -16.16
N SER A 278 -5.83 9.50 -15.52
CA SER A 278 -5.74 8.91 -14.19
C SER A 278 -4.97 7.60 -14.32
N LEU A 279 -3.76 7.57 -13.74
CA LEU A 279 -2.93 6.38 -13.50
C LEU A 279 -2.80 5.39 -14.67
N GLY A 280 -1.86 5.70 -15.56
CA GLY A 280 -0.93 4.71 -16.12
C GLY A 280 0.51 5.10 -15.73
N LYS A 281 1.53 4.31 -16.10
CA LYS A 281 2.98 4.44 -15.78
C LYS A 281 3.66 5.81 -16.05
N GLY A 282 2.92 6.90 -16.31
CA GLY A 282 3.40 8.27 -16.46
C GLY A 282 2.46 9.37 -15.91
N GLY A 283 1.31 9.05 -15.32
CA GLY A 283 0.23 10.03 -15.06
C GLY A 283 0.53 11.11 -14.01
N LEU A 284 1.49 10.90 -13.09
CA LEU A 284 1.79 11.88 -12.04
C LEU A 284 2.91 12.87 -12.37
N CYS A 285 3.73 12.61 -13.40
CA CYS A 285 4.70 13.62 -13.85
C CYS A 285 4.01 14.90 -14.33
N ASP A 286 2.79 14.76 -14.82
CA ASP A 286 2.00 15.84 -15.42
C ASP A 286 1.07 16.57 -14.45
N VAL A 287 0.68 15.87 -13.38
CA VAL A 287 -0.17 16.39 -12.31
C VAL A 287 0.71 17.04 -11.23
N ALA A 288 2.01 16.76 -11.14
CA ALA A 288 2.89 17.42 -10.17
C ALA A 288 3.57 18.73 -10.69
N GLN A 289 3.20 19.20 -11.89
CA GLN A 289 3.61 20.50 -12.45
C GLN A 289 2.55 21.57 -12.22
#